data_AF-A0A369VIA5-F1
#
_entry.id   AF-A0A369VIA5-F1
#
_cell.length_a   1.000
_cell.length_b   1.000
_cell.length_c   1.000
_cell.angle_alpha   90.00
_cell.angle_beta   90.00
_cell.angle_gamma   90.00
#
_symmetry.space_group_name_H-M   'P 1'
#
loop_
_entity.id
_entity.type
_entity.pdbx_description
1 polymer ?
#
loop_
_entity_poly.entity_id
_entity_poly.type
_entity_poly.pdbx_seq_one_letter_code
_entity_poly.pdbx_strand_id
1 'polypeptide(L)'
;MSTLILFLPQAPCGPTTAFSYTLTADGHTELRHASAPAALLPEPARPGGEVVAVVPARALSWQRVQLPQGVPLGAGQQTPRLRSVLEGLLEDQLLDDPAQLHFALEPGARAGEPVWVAVCDRAWLREALQVLEAAGRRVSRVVPEFAPGPTASGGPELFALGTPEEAHLVLCGHGPDQGVAVLPLSSVALGMISPATRPTDTEA
;
A
#
# COMPACT_ATOMS: atom_id res chain seq x y z
N MET A 1 -3.39 -9.02 20.35
CA MET A 1 -4.61 -9.22 19.54
C MET A 1 -4.20 -10.09 18.38
N SER A 2 -4.90 -11.20 18.09
CA SER A 2 -4.50 -12.05 16.96
C SER A 2 -4.93 -11.40 15.64
N THR A 3 -4.00 -11.31 14.68
CA THR A 3 -4.24 -10.61 13.41
C THR A 3 -3.98 -11.56 12.25
N LEU A 4 -4.96 -11.67 11.35
CA LEU A 4 -4.82 -12.36 10.07
C LEU A 4 -4.43 -11.33 9.01
N ILE A 5 -3.19 -11.42 8.53
CA ILE A 5 -2.65 -10.57 7.47
C ILE A 5 -2.82 -11.32 6.14
N LEU A 6 -3.47 -10.69 5.17
CA LEU A 6 -3.77 -11.25 3.85
C LEU A 6 -3.10 -10.40 2.78
N PHE A 7 -2.36 -11.01 1.86
CA PHE A 7 -1.82 -10.31 0.69
C PHE A 7 -2.82 -10.39 -0.47
N LEU A 8 -3.22 -9.22 -0.99
CA LEU A 8 -4.11 -9.16 -2.14
C LEU A 8 -3.34 -9.54 -3.42
N PRO A 9 -3.90 -10.40 -4.29
CA PRO A 9 -3.27 -10.78 -5.54
C PRO A 9 -3.43 -9.65 -6.57
N GLN A 10 -2.42 -9.48 -7.43
CA GLN A 10 -2.49 -8.50 -8.51
C GLN A 10 -3.45 -8.92 -9.64
N ALA A 11 -3.63 -10.23 -9.84
CA ALA A 11 -4.60 -10.76 -10.78
C ALA A 11 -6.06 -10.62 -10.26
N PRO A 12 -7.05 -10.55 -11.15
CA PRO A 12 -8.46 -10.52 -10.76
C PRO A 12 -8.84 -11.67 -9.83
N CYS A 13 -9.62 -11.35 -8.78
CA CYS A 13 -10.01 -12.30 -7.75
C CYS A 13 -11.24 -13.11 -8.18
N GLY A 14 -11.13 -14.43 -8.14
CA GLY A 14 -12.23 -15.38 -8.26
C GLY A 14 -12.39 -16.22 -6.99
N PRO A 15 -13.41 -17.11 -6.95
CA PRO A 15 -13.71 -17.92 -5.76
C PRO A 15 -12.60 -18.92 -5.40
N THR A 16 -11.76 -19.29 -6.37
CA THR A 16 -10.63 -20.21 -6.19
C THR A 16 -9.30 -19.50 -6.04
N THR A 17 -9.27 -18.16 -6.10
CA THR A 17 -8.04 -17.39 -5.97
C THR A 17 -7.42 -17.62 -4.60
N ALA A 18 -6.16 -18.04 -4.60
CA ALA A 18 -5.41 -18.28 -3.38
C ALA A 18 -4.84 -16.97 -2.84
N PHE A 19 -5.06 -16.74 -1.55
CA PHE A 19 -4.51 -15.61 -0.81
C PHE A 19 -3.36 -16.12 0.07
N SER A 20 -2.19 -15.52 -0.10
CA SER A 20 -1.09 -15.69 0.85
C SER A 20 -1.46 -15.00 2.15
N TYR A 21 -1.35 -15.71 3.27
CA TYR A 21 -1.72 -15.19 4.56
C TYR A 21 -0.69 -15.50 5.64
N THR A 22 -0.69 -14.67 6.67
CA THR A 22 0.06 -14.88 7.90
C THR A 22 -0.86 -14.58 9.09
N LEU A 23 -1.08 -15.56 9.95
CA LEU A 23 -1.76 -15.41 11.22
C LEU A 23 -0.72 -15.14 12.30
N THR A 24 -0.90 -14.05 13.03
CA THR A 24 0.00 -13.64 14.13
C THR A 24 -0.75 -13.58 15.45
N ALA A 25 -0.04 -13.80 16.56
CA ALA A 25 -0.63 -13.70 17.91
C ALA A 25 -0.74 -12.24 18.41
N ASP A 26 0.22 -11.42 17.97
CA ASP A 26 0.56 -10.11 18.51
C ASP A 26 1.12 -9.16 17.43
N GLY A 27 1.08 -9.53 16.15
CA GLY A 27 1.67 -8.77 15.04
C GLY A 27 3.16 -9.00 14.81
N HIS A 28 3.83 -9.74 15.70
CA HIS A 28 5.28 -10.01 15.62
C HIS A 28 5.61 -11.50 15.59
N THR A 29 4.79 -12.31 16.26
CA THR A 29 4.95 -13.75 16.38
C THR A 29 4.04 -14.45 15.37
N GLU A 30 4.65 -15.10 14.39
CA GLU A 30 3.94 -15.96 13.45
C GLU A 30 3.37 -17.19 14.17
N LEU A 31 2.08 -17.44 13.96
CA LEU A 31 1.41 -18.69 14.36
C LEU A 31 1.25 -19.64 13.18
N ARG A 32 0.94 -19.09 12.00
CA ARG A 32 0.73 -19.87 10.77
C ARG A 32 0.81 -18.97 9.55
N HIS A 33 1.61 -19.35 8.57
CA HIS A 33 1.53 -18.85 7.21
C HIS A 33 1.15 -19.94 6.21
N ALA A 34 0.41 -19.60 5.16
CA ALA A 34 0.19 -20.47 3.99
C ALA A 34 -0.43 -19.66 2.84
N SER A 35 -0.75 -20.34 1.74
CA SER A 35 -1.63 -19.82 0.69
C SER A 35 -2.89 -20.67 0.62
N ALA A 36 -4.07 -20.04 0.62
CA ALA A 36 -5.34 -20.76 0.56
C ALA A 36 -6.44 -19.91 -0.10
N PRO A 37 -7.44 -20.54 -0.76
CA PRO A 37 -8.65 -19.85 -1.20
C PRO A 37 -9.39 -19.17 -0.03
N ALA A 38 -10.14 -18.12 -0.32
CA ALA A 38 -10.82 -17.32 0.70
C ALA A 38 -11.67 -18.15 1.69
N ALA A 39 -12.37 -19.18 1.19
CA ALA A 39 -13.21 -20.08 1.99
C ALA A 39 -12.43 -20.95 2.99
N LEU A 40 -11.11 -21.14 2.79
CA LEU A 40 -10.25 -21.98 3.62
C LEU A 40 -9.29 -21.17 4.50
N LEU A 41 -9.40 -19.84 4.48
CA LEU A 41 -8.61 -18.97 5.35
C LEU A 41 -8.93 -19.27 6.81
N PRO A 42 -7.95 -19.29 7.73
CA PRO A 42 -8.22 -19.45 9.15
C PRO A 42 -9.00 -18.26 9.70
N GLU A 43 -9.72 -18.46 10.81
CA GLU A 43 -10.28 -17.35 11.58
C GLU A 43 -9.32 -16.94 12.69
N PRO A 44 -9.25 -15.64 13.03
CA PRO A 44 -8.50 -15.19 14.19
C PRO A 44 -8.99 -15.91 15.45
N ALA A 45 -8.08 -16.54 16.19
CA ALA A 45 -8.41 -17.50 17.25
C ALA A 45 -9.11 -16.90 18.50
N ARG A 46 -9.28 -15.58 18.60
CA ARG A 46 -9.83 -14.90 19.79
C ARG A 46 -10.93 -13.90 19.43
N PRO A 47 -11.93 -13.70 20.31
CA PRO A 47 -12.86 -12.57 20.19
C PRO A 47 -12.08 -11.26 20.10
N GLY A 48 -12.32 -10.49 19.04
CA GLY A 48 -11.58 -9.25 18.76
C GLY A 48 -10.34 -9.40 17.89
N GLY A 49 -10.11 -10.56 17.27
CA GLY A 49 -9.11 -10.68 16.22
C GLY A 49 -9.51 -9.92 14.96
N GLU A 50 -8.51 -9.43 14.23
CA GLU A 50 -8.72 -8.54 13.08
C GLU A 50 -8.16 -9.15 11.79
N VAL A 51 -8.67 -8.69 10.65
CA VAL A 51 -8.25 -9.13 9.32
C VAL A 51 -7.71 -7.93 8.56
N VAL A 52 -6.42 -7.95 8.25
CA VAL A 52 -5.74 -6.85 7.55
C VAL A 52 -5.41 -7.30 6.14
N ALA A 53 -5.91 -6.58 5.14
CA ALA A 53 -5.56 -6.78 3.74
C ALA A 53 -4.37 -5.88 3.37
N VAL A 54 -3.33 -6.48 2.79
CA VAL A 54 -2.12 -5.82 2.31
C VAL A 54 -2.24 -5.68 0.80
N VAL A 55 -2.19 -4.44 0.32
CA VAL A 55 -2.18 -4.11 -1.10
C VAL A 55 -0.73 -4.16 -1.59
N PRO A 56 -0.41 -4.99 -2.60
CA PRO A 56 0.95 -5.13 -3.07
C PRO A 56 1.46 -3.83 -3.69
N ALA A 57 2.76 -3.54 -3.56
CA ALA A 57 3.35 -2.30 -4.09
C ALA A 57 3.09 -2.10 -5.59
N ARG A 58 3.05 -3.18 -6.37
CA ARG A 58 2.78 -3.15 -7.82
C ARG A 58 1.36 -2.73 -8.20
N ALA A 59 0.41 -2.79 -7.27
CA ALA A 59 -0.97 -2.36 -7.49
C ALA A 59 -1.23 -0.93 -6.98
N LEU A 60 -0.21 -0.26 -6.45
CA LEU A 60 -0.30 1.08 -5.88
C LEU A 60 0.59 2.06 -6.63
N SER A 61 0.04 3.25 -6.86
CA SER A 61 0.77 4.42 -7.29
C SER A 61 0.71 5.48 -6.20
N TRP A 62 1.85 6.09 -5.88
CA TRP A 62 1.96 7.14 -4.89
C TRP A 62 2.04 8.50 -5.56
N GLN A 63 1.15 9.40 -5.16
CA GLN A 63 1.09 10.77 -5.68
C GLN A 63 1.30 11.77 -4.55
N ARG A 64 2.16 12.76 -4.78
CA ARG A 64 2.40 13.85 -3.84
C ARG A 64 1.56 15.06 -4.27
N VAL A 65 0.64 15.52 -3.43
CA VAL A 65 -0.22 16.67 -3.73
C VAL A 65 -0.25 17.66 -2.59
N GLN A 66 -0.35 18.95 -2.90
CA GLN A 66 -0.57 19.97 -1.89
C GLN A 66 -2.07 20.16 -1.68
N LEU A 67 -2.57 19.84 -0.48
CA LEU A 67 -3.99 20.01 -0.19
C LEU A 67 -4.34 21.50 -0.04
N PRO A 68 -5.39 22.00 -0.72
CA PRO A 68 -5.88 23.35 -0.50
C PRO A 68 -6.34 23.56 0.96
N GLN A 69 -6.22 24.80 1.44
CA GLN A 69 -6.79 25.16 2.73
C GLN A 69 -8.32 25.02 2.71
N GLY A 70 -8.91 24.57 3.83
CA GLY A 70 -10.37 24.45 3.97
C GLY A 70 -11.00 23.18 3.38
N VAL A 71 -10.20 22.21 2.92
CA VAL A 71 -10.70 20.86 2.60
C VAL A 71 -11.08 20.13 3.88
N PRO A 72 -12.30 19.56 3.99
CA PRO A 72 -12.71 18.83 5.17
C PRO A 72 -11.98 17.49 5.27
N LEU A 73 -10.99 17.42 6.16
CA LEU A 73 -10.25 16.21 6.52
C LEU A 73 -10.85 15.65 7.81
N GLY A 74 -11.92 14.87 7.68
CA GLY A 74 -12.56 14.18 8.81
C GLY A 74 -11.94 12.80 9.06
N ALA A 75 -11.88 12.36 10.32
CA ALA A 75 -11.42 11.03 10.69
C ALA A 75 -12.26 9.95 9.99
N GLY A 76 -11.67 9.29 8.99
CA GLY A 76 -12.23 8.10 8.35
C GLY A 76 -13.31 8.33 7.29
N GLN A 77 -13.61 9.57 6.89
CA GLN A 77 -14.60 9.83 5.84
C GLN A 77 -13.99 10.60 4.67
N GLN A 78 -13.73 9.88 3.58
CA GLN A 78 -13.54 10.47 2.26
C GLN A 78 -14.82 11.19 1.86
N THR A 79 -14.90 12.49 2.15
CA THR A 79 -16.07 13.28 1.77
C THR A 79 -16.11 13.40 0.24
N PRO A 80 -17.30 13.44 -0.39
CA PRO A 80 -17.43 13.67 -1.82
C PRO A 80 -16.67 14.93 -2.29
N ARG A 81 -16.61 15.93 -1.41
CA ARG A 81 -15.85 17.17 -1.64
C ARG A 81 -14.34 16.94 -1.67
N LEU A 82 -13.78 16.21 -0.70
CA LEU A 82 -12.36 15.84 -0.71
C LEU A 82 -12.03 15.07 -1.99
N ARG A 83 -12.88 14.12 -2.36
CA ARG A 83 -12.69 13.33 -3.56
C ARG A 83 -12.66 14.18 -4.83
N SER A 84 -13.62 15.09 -5.03
CA SER A 84 -13.63 16.00 -6.18
C SER A 84 -12.38 16.89 -6.23
N VAL A 85 -11.86 17.32 -5.06
CA VAL A 85 -10.60 18.07 -4.99
C VAL A 85 -9.42 17.21 -5.40
N LEU A 86 -9.34 15.96 -4.93
CA LEU A 86 -8.26 15.03 -5.32
C LEU A 86 -8.31 14.69 -6.81
N GLU A 87 -9.50 14.46 -7.36
CA GLU A 87 -9.69 14.20 -8.80
C GLU A 87 -9.16 15.39 -9.62
N GLY A 88 -9.49 16.63 -9.27
CA GLY A 88 -8.98 17.81 -9.98
C GLY A 88 -7.47 18.08 -9.78
N LEU A 89 -6.88 17.70 -8.64
CA LEU A 89 -5.43 17.83 -8.41
C LEU A 89 -4.61 16.77 -9.13
N LEU A 90 -5.21 15.62 -9.41
CA LEU A 90 -4.55 14.45 -9.96
C LEU A 90 -4.91 14.19 -11.44
N GLU A 91 -5.85 14.94 -12.02
CA GLU A 91 -6.32 14.77 -13.41
C GLU A 91 -5.16 14.71 -14.42
N ASP A 92 -4.18 15.60 -14.30
CA ASP A 92 -3.02 15.66 -15.21
C ASP A 92 -1.88 14.69 -14.83
N GLN A 93 -1.92 14.09 -13.64
CA GLN A 93 -0.86 13.23 -13.11
C GLN A 93 -1.16 11.74 -13.27
N LEU A 94 -2.42 11.40 -13.56
CA LEU A 94 -2.90 10.03 -13.67
C LEU A 94 -3.00 9.62 -15.14
N LEU A 95 -2.63 8.36 -15.41
CA LEU A 95 -2.76 7.77 -16.74
C LEU A 95 -4.19 7.29 -17.03
N ASP A 96 -4.94 6.97 -15.96
CA ASP A 96 -6.30 6.44 -16.02
C ASP A 96 -7.33 7.48 -15.58
N ASP A 97 -8.59 7.25 -15.95
CA ASP A 97 -9.72 8.05 -15.50
C ASP A 97 -9.83 8.03 -13.96
N PRO A 98 -9.74 9.19 -13.27
CA PRO A 98 -9.90 9.29 -11.81
C PRO A 98 -11.20 8.65 -11.30
N ALA A 99 -12.25 8.60 -12.13
CA ALA A 99 -13.51 7.97 -11.80
C ALA A 99 -13.41 6.45 -11.60
N GLN A 100 -12.38 5.78 -12.15
CA GLN A 100 -12.12 4.35 -11.98
C GLN A 100 -11.16 4.05 -10.80
N LEU A 101 -10.49 5.06 -10.25
CA LEU A 101 -9.44 4.87 -9.25
C LEU A 101 -9.95 5.05 -7.82
N HIS A 102 -9.34 4.36 -6.87
CA HIS A 102 -9.51 4.59 -5.45
C HIS A 102 -8.35 5.44 -4.92
N PHE A 103 -8.68 6.50 -4.19
CA PHE A 103 -7.72 7.40 -3.57
C PHE A 103 -7.71 7.17 -2.05
N ALA A 104 -6.55 7.07 -1.44
CA ALA A 104 -6.39 7.00 0.01
C ALA A 104 -5.33 8.00 0.48
N LEU A 105 -5.71 8.90 1.37
CA LEU A 105 -4.79 9.87 1.98
C LEU A 105 -3.91 9.21 3.02
N GLU A 106 -2.71 9.76 3.21
CA GLU A 106 -1.85 9.38 4.32
C GLU A 106 -2.50 9.62 5.69
N PRO A 107 -2.13 8.82 6.71
CA PRO A 107 -2.60 9.03 8.07
C PRO A 107 -2.21 10.41 8.60
N GLY A 108 -3.18 11.14 9.15
CA GLY A 108 -2.92 12.44 9.78
C GLY A 108 -2.71 13.60 8.79
N ALA A 109 -3.08 13.44 7.52
CA ALA A 109 -3.07 14.49 6.50
C ALA A 109 -3.66 15.82 7.02
N ARG A 110 -3.01 16.94 6.67
CA ARG A 110 -3.41 18.30 7.07
C ARG A 110 -3.63 19.18 5.85
N ALA A 111 -4.65 20.04 5.92
CA ALA A 111 -4.92 20.98 4.85
C ALA A 111 -3.83 22.06 4.80
N GLY A 112 -3.39 22.42 3.59
CA GLY A 112 -2.31 23.38 3.36
C GLY A 112 -0.91 22.77 3.31
N GLU A 113 -0.74 21.51 3.70
CA GLU A 113 0.53 20.78 3.67
C GLU A 113 0.58 19.82 2.46
N PRO A 114 1.78 19.50 1.95
CA PRO A 114 1.92 18.43 0.97
C PRO A 114 1.61 17.08 1.63
N VAL A 115 0.72 16.29 1.01
CA VAL A 115 0.31 14.96 1.49
C VAL A 115 0.55 13.86 0.46
N TRP A 116 0.77 12.64 0.95
CA TRP A 116 0.81 11.45 0.10
C TRP A 116 -0.59 10.89 -0.14
N VAL A 117 -0.83 10.49 -1.39
CA VAL A 117 -2.07 9.85 -1.82
C VAL A 117 -1.72 8.51 -2.49
N ALA A 118 -2.21 7.43 -1.91
CA ALA A 118 -2.20 6.12 -2.56
C ALA A 118 -3.33 6.04 -3.58
N VAL A 119 -3.02 5.53 -4.76
CA VAL A 119 -3.94 5.37 -5.88
C VAL A 119 -3.90 3.93 -6.35
N CYS A 120 -5.06 3.30 -6.55
CA CYS A 120 -5.18 1.97 -7.14
C CYS A 120 -6.49 1.83 -7.91
N ASP A 121 -6.62 0.76 -8.71
CA ASP A 121 -7.88 0.45 -9.38
C ASP A 121 -8.99 0.13 -8.37
N ARG A 122 -10.14 0.81 -8.49
CA ARG A 122 -11.26 0.64 -7.55
C ARG A 122 -11.99 -0.68 -7.76
N ALA A 123 -12.14 -1.13 -9.00
CA ALA A 123 -12.88 -2.34 -9.31
C ALA A 123 -12.15 -3.56 -8.76
N TRP A 124 -10.85 -3.66 -9.02
CA TRP A 124 -9.93 -4.67 -8.49
C TRP A 124 -9.97 -4.72 -6.96
N LEU A 125 -9.80 -3.58 -6.27
CA LEU A 125 -9.81 -3.57 -4.81
C LEU A 125 -11.16 -4.03 -4.27
N ARG A 126 -12.26 -3.57 -4.87
CA ARG A 126 -13.62 -3.97 -4.48
C ARG A 126 -13.86 -5.46 -4.69
N GLU A 127 -13.46 -6.03 -5.82
CA GLU A 127 -13.62 -7.45 -6.11
C GLU A 127 -12.84 -8.31 -5.12
N ALA A 128 -11.59 -7.94 -4.82
CA ALA A 128 -10.77 -8.64 -3.84
C ALA A 128 -11.42 -8.65 -2.44
N LEU A 129 -11.93 -7.49 -2.00
CA LEU A 129 -12.63 -7.38 -0.72
C LEU A 129 -13.97 -8.15 -0.71
N GLN A 130 -14.71 -8.15 -1.82
CA GLN A 130 -15.97 -8.88 -1.94
C GLN A 130 -15.78 -10.40 -1.86
N VAL A 131 -14.71 -10.95 -2.47
CA VAL A 131 -14.39 -12.38 -2.37
C VAL A 131 -14.09 -12.77 -0.91
N LEU A 132 -13.37 -11.92 -0.17
CA LEU A 132 -13.09 -12.14 1.25
C LEU A 132 -14.36 -12.03 2.10
N GLU A 133 -15.19 -11.03 1.85
CA GLU A 133 -16.45 -10.83 2.58
C GLU A 133 -17.45 -11.98 2.32
N ALA A 134 -17.56 -12.46 1.07
CA ALA A 134 -18.38 -13.61 0.71
C ALA A 134 -17.95 -14.91 1.40
N ALA A 135 -16.66 -15.04 1.74
CA ALA A 135 -16.12 -16.14 2.53
C ALA A 135 -16.23 -15.92 4.05
N GLY A 136 -16.89 -14.85 4.50
CA GLY A 136 -17.01 -14.51 5.92
C GLY A 136 -15.73 -13.94 6.54
N ARG A 137 -14.79 -13.47 5.72
CA ARG A 137 -13.53 -12.83 6.16
C ARG A 137 -13.65 -11.32 6.02
N ARG A 138 -14.33 -10.69 6.97
CA ARG A 138 -14.51 -9.23 6.98
C ARG A 138 -13.19 -8.53 7.27
N VAL A 139 -12.65 -7.84 6.27
CA VAL A 139 -11.43 -7.01 6.38
C VAL A 139 -11.71 -5.80 7.27
N SER A 140 -10.94 -5.64 8.34
CA SER A 140 -11.02 -4.50 9.25
C SER A 140 -10.17 -3.32 8.78
N ARG A 141 -9.08 -3.59 8.06
CA ARG A 141 -8.15 -2.57 7.57
C ARG A 141 -7.52 -3.00 6.26
N VAL A 142 -7.35 -2.04 5.36
CA VAL A 142 -6.53 -2.17 4.15
C VAL A 142 -5.28 -1.32 4.35
N VAL A 143 -4.10 -1.90 4.12
CA VAL A 143 -2.81 -1.22 4.26
C VAL A 143 -1.96 -1.45 3.00
N PRO A 144 -1.11 -0.49 2.62
CA PRO A 144 -0.12 -0.75 1.59
C PRO A 144 0.97 -1.68 2.12
N GLU A 145 1.58 -2.47 1.24
CA GLU A 145 2.77 -3.26 1.56
C GLU A 145 3.97 -2.38 1.92
N PHE A 146 4.13 -1.25 1.21
CA PHE A 146 5.14 -0.24 1.47
C PHE A 146 4.52 1.15 1.40
N ALA A 147 4.82 1.99 2.39
CA ALA A 147 4.34 3.37 2.47
C ALA A 147 5.51 4.36 2.36
N PRO A 148 5.30 5.53 1.75
CA PRO A 148 6.24 6.64 1.81
C PRO A 148 6.50 7.11 3.24
N GLY A 149 7.71 7.61 3.49
CA GLY A 149 8.13 8.11 4.79
C GLY A 149 9.41 7.47 5.32
N PRO A 150 9.73 7.70 6.61
CA PRO A 150 10.98 7.23 7.20
C PRO A 150 11.01 5.70 7.26
N THR A 151 12.11 5.14 6.79
CA THR A 151 12.40 3.71 6.82
C THR A 151 13.05 3.30 8.14
N ALA A 152 13.09 1.99 8.42
CA ALA A 152 13.67 1.48 9.67
C ALA A 152 15.18 1.76 9.77
N SER A 153 15.90 1.76 8.65
CA SER A 153 17.33 2.08 8.57
C SER A 153 17.64 3.57 8.61
N GLY A 154 16.63 4.44 8.48
CA GLY A 154 16.83 5.89 8.36
C GLY A 154 17.39 6.34 7.00
N GLY A 155 17.50 5.44 6.02
CA GLY A 155 17.97 5.72 4.67
C GLY A 155 17.18 4.97 3.60
N PRO A 156 17.56 5.08 2.31
CA PRO A 156 16.87 4.36 1.24
C PRO A 156 17.04 2.84 1.41
N GLU A 157 15.94 2.10 1.34
CA GLU A 157 15.91 0.64 1.44
C GLU A 157 15.46 0.02 0.13
N LEU A 158 16.08 -1.11 -0.26
CA LEU A 158 15.69 -1.89 -1.42
C LEU A 158 15.20 -3.28 -1.00
N PHE A 159 14.06 -3.67 -1.55
CA PHE A 159 13.48 -5.00 -1.39
C PHE A 159 13.35 -5.67 -2.75
N ALA A 160 13.94 -6.85 -2.90
CA ALA A 160 13.72 -7.69 -4.09
C ALA A 160 12.55 -8.64 -3.81
N LEU A 161 11.48 -8.51 -4.58
CA LEU A 161 10.21 -9.22 -4.38
C LEU A 161 9.76 -9.93 -5.67
N GLY A 162 8.77 -10.79 -5.53
CA GLY A 162 8.18 -11.58 -6.63
C GLY A 162 8.74 -12.99 -6.73
N THR A 163 8.43 -13.65 -7.84
CA THR A 163 9.01 -14.94 -8.22
C THR A 163 10.23 -14.71 -9.13
N PRO A 164 11.07 -15.73 -9.37
CA PRO A 164 12.19 -15.60 -10.30
C PRO A 164 11.78 -15.07 -11.70
N GLU A 165 10.55 -15.35 -12.14
CA GLU A 165 10.01 -14.94 -13.44
C GLU A 165 9.47 -13.50 -13.46
N GLU A 166 9.00 -12.99 -12.31
CA GLU A 166 8.35 -11.67 -12.17
C GLU A 166 9.04 -10.79 -11.12
N ALA A 167 10.36 -10.94 -11.00
CA ALA A 167 11.15 -10.26 -9.99
C ALA A 167 11.17 -8.74 -10.19
N HIS A 168 11.07 -8.01 -9.09
CA HIS A 168 11.09 -6.55 -9.07
C HIS A 168 11.72 -6.00 -7.80
N LEU A 169 12.09 -4.73 -7.86
CA LEU A 169 12.64 -3.97 -6.76
C LEU A 169 11.58 -3.00 -6.25
N VAL A 170 11.44 -2.93 -4.94
CA VAL A 170 10.74 -1.83 -4.26
C VAL A 170 11.80 -1.01 -3.54
N LEU A 171 11.91 0.26 -3.94
CA LEU A 171 12.75 1.26 -3.31
C LEU A 171 11.89 2.09 -2.37
N CYS A 172 12.26 2.18 -1.10
CA CYS A 172 11.59 2.98 -0.09
C CYS A 172 12.52 4.06 0.45
N GLY A 173 11.96 5.20 0.90
CA GLY A 173 12.74 6.26 1.51
C GLY A 173 13.65 7.01 0.52
N HIS A 174 13.29 7.04 -0.77
CA HIS A 174 14.10 7.70 -1.79
C HIS A 174 13.83 9.20 -1.87
N GLY A 175 14.91 9.98 -1.95
CA GLY A 175 14.85 11.44 -2.11
C GLY A 175 14.38 12.19 -0.85
N PRO A 176 14.26 13.52 -0.93
CA PRO A 176 13.87 14.36 0.21
C PRO A 176 12.45 14.07 0.70
N ASP A 177 11.56 13.61 -0.19
CA ASP A 177 10.17 13.28 0.14
C ASP A 177 9.98 11.82 0.61
N GLN A 178 11.05 11.02 0.66
CA GLN A 178 11.03 9.63 1.12
C GLN A 178 10.00 8.76 0.38
N GLY A 179 9.96 8.90 -0.94
CA GLY A 179 8.99 8.21 -1.80
C GLY A 179 9.22 6.70 -1.89
N VAL A 180 8.22 6.01 -2.44
CA VAL A 180 8.27 4.58 -2.79
C VAL A 180 8.19 4.43 -4.29
N ALA A 181 9.09 3.64 -4.88
CA ALA A 181 9.12 3.34 -6.30
C ALA A 181 9.23 1.83 -6.54
N VAL A 182 8.52 1.34 -7.55
CA VAL A 182 8.62 -0.05 -8.02
C VAL A 182 9.36 -0.08 -9.35
N LEU A 183 10.42 -0.87 -9.43
CA LEU A 183 11.33 -0.91 -10.57
C LEU A 183 11.54 -2.37 -11.01
N PRO A 184 11.80 -2.63 -12.30
CA PRO A 184 12.17 -3.98 -12.74
C PRO A 184 13.51 -4.39 -12.10
N LEU A 185 13.65 -5.65 -11.70
CA LEU A 185 14.92 -6.17 -11.18
C LEU A 185 15.93 -6.27 -12.32
N SER A 186 16.67 -5.19 -12.56
CA SER A 186 17.64 -5.08 -13.64
C SER A 186 18.81 -4.19 -13.24
N SER A 187 19.96 -4.41 -13.87
CA SER A 187 21.15 -3.57 -13.65
C SER A 187 20.92 -2.11 -14.01
N VAL A 188 20.09 -1.84 -15.03
CA VAL A 188 19.71 -0.48 -15.43
C VAL A 188 18.90 0.20 -14.33
N ALA A 189 17.89 -0.49 -13.78
CA ALA A 189 17.11 0.05 -12.66
C ALA A 189 17.98 0.37 -11.45
N LEU A 190 18.91 -0.52 -11.09
CA LEU A 190 19.88 -0.31 -10.02
C LEU A 190 20.77 0.92 -10.28
N GLY A 191 21.18 1.15 -11.53
CA GLY A 191 21.96 2.33 -11.91
C GLY A 191 21.20 3.65 -11.81
N MET A 192 19.87 3.64 -11.95
CA MET A 192 19.01 4.83 -11.76
C MET A 192 18.83 5.19 -10.29
N ILE A 193 18.99 4.22 -9.39
CA ILE A 193 18.95 4.44 -7.94
C ILE A 193 20.32 4.96 -7.53
N SER A 194 20.60 6.23 -7.86
CA SER A 194 21.78 6.90 -7.32
C SER A 194 21.65 6.95 -5.80
N PRO A 195 22.67 6.51 -5.03
CA PRO A 195 22.68 6.79 -3.62
C PRO A 195 22.65 8.31 -3.47
N ALA A 196 21.65 8.84 -2.77
CA ALA A 196 21.69 10.22 -2.33
C ALA A 196 23.06 10.41 -1.66
N THR A 197 23.87 11.30 -2.23
CA THR A 197 25.20 11.64 -1.73
C THR A 197 25.07 11.83 -0.23
N ARG A 198 25.75 11.01 0.57
CA ARG A 198 25.83 11.23 2.02
C ARG A 198 26.22 12.69 2.20
N PRO A 199 25.53 13.49 3.04
CA PRO A 199 26.02 14.82 3.34
C PRO A 199 27.47 14.66 3.77
N THR A 200 28.35 15.29 3.01
CA THR A 200 29.79 15.29 3.16
C THR A 200 30.16 15.44 4.62
N ASP A 201 31.09 14.61 5.08
CA ASP A 201 31.88 14.88 6.28
C ASP A 201 32.39 16.32 6.18
N THR A 202 31.75 17.23 6.91
CA THR A 202 32.26 18.58 7.11
C THR A 202 33.29 18.49 8.23
N GLU A 203 34.55 18.55 7.81
CA GLU A 203 35.74 19.07 8.51
C GLU A 203 36.05 18.64 9.96
N ALA A 204 37.16 17.92 10.09
CA ALA A 204 38.24 18.28 11.02
C ALA A 204 39.60 17.87 10.44
#